data_AF-A0ABD1LD66-F1
#
_entry.id   AF-A0ABD1LD66-F1
#
_cell.length_a   1.000
_cell.length_b   1.000
_cell.length_c   1.000
_cell.angle_alpha   90.00
_cell.angle_beta   90.00
_cell.angle_gamma   90.00
#
_symmetry.space_group_name_H-M   'P 1'
#
loop_
_entity.id
_entity.type
_entity.pdbx_description
1 polymer ?
#
loop_
_entity_poly.entity_id
_entity_poly.type
_entity_poly.pdbx_seq_one_letter_code
_entity_poly.pdbx_strand_id
1 'polypeptide(L)'
;MDWIFDSQEHDLVNKYNYVVSLCIRVSTVTEELRYIDALRPLNTLEDASKRFVDQVNAALALLHPINCTRERKIHMVFDMTRSSEMDSGALVSSEKEEGKEVASYTYWVRKITEDAAPVPVPRKLSPEDVPPCQSHSATLGSAWNRAGTWEEKSLNNWATPRIKELLISLGSMHFSFGRAEIEDVTKCVGDAFMVIVRNKKRVGYTYELTLKVNGEWTIQGEKKLIGGHIDFPEFSFGELDDLQMEVRLSEIRDILHEYKTQICNDLKLFLQPVREKLLQFEEELRDR
;
A
#
# COMPACT_ATOMS: atom_id res chain seq x y z
N MET A 1 -32.80 7.17 -14.37
CA MET A 1 -31.74 6.28 -14.91
C MET A 1 -30.37 6.65 -14.32
N ASP A 2 -30.35 7.54 -13.32
CA ASP A 2 -29.17 8.33 -12.96
C ASP A 2 -28.33 7.68 -11.86
N TRP A 3 -28.94 6.88 -10.96
CA TRP A 3 -28.20 6.22 -9.87
C TRP A 3 -27.21 5.14 -10.34
N ILE A 4 -27.51 4.46 -11.46
CA ILE A 4 -26.63 3.43 -12.04
C ILE A 4 -25.40 4.09 -12.65
N PHE A 5 -25.59 5.25 -13.28
CA PHE A 5 -24.52 6.03 -13.88
C PHE A 5 -23.62 6.64 -12.79
N ASP A 6 -24.20 7.28 -11.78
CA ASP A 6 -23.46 7.87 -10.65
C ASP A 6 -22.66 6.80 -9.89
N SER A 7 -23.23 5.60 -9.70
CA SER A 7 -22.53 4.49 -9.06
C SER A 7 -21.39 3.93 -9.89
N GLN A 8 -21.52 3.87 -11.22
CA GLN A 8 -20.46 3.43 -12.12
C GLN A 8 -19.34 4.48 -12.25
N GLU A 9 -19.70 5.76 -12.27
CA GLU A 9 -18.76 6.88 -12.28
C GLU A 9 -17.90 6.87 -11.01
N HIS A 10 -18.51 6.73 -9.83
CA HIS A 10 -17.78 6.67 -8.56
C HIS A 10 -16.82 5.47 -8.50
N ASP A 11 -17.24 4.28 -8.97
CA ASP A 11 -16.37 3.10 -9.02
C ASP A 11 -15.20 3.26 -10.02
N LEU A 12 -15.44 3.91 -11.17
CA LEU A 12 -14.41 4.25 -12.15
C LEU A 12 -13.39 5.24 -11.58
N VAL A 13 -13.85 6.28 -10.90
CA VAL A 13 -12.98 7.28 -10.26
C VAL A 13 -12.12 6.63 -9.18
N ASN A 14 -12.68 5.75 -8.35
CA ASN A 14 -11.91 5.03 -7.32
C ASN A 14 -10.83 4.13 -7.92
N LYS A 15 -11.15 3.42 -9.01
CA LYS A 15 -10.18 2.56 -9.71
C LYS A 15 -9.10 3.36 -10.42
N TYR A 16 -9.47 4.51 -11.00
CA TYR A 16 -8.51 5.45 -11.56
C TYR A 16 -7.54 5.96 -10.47
N ASN A 17 -8.07 6.42 -9.33
CA ASN A 17 -7.26 6.89 -8.20
C ASN A 17 -6.32 5.79 -7.68
N TYR A 18 -6.77 4.53 -7.65
CA TYR A 18 -5.93 3.39 -7.29
C TYR A 18 -4.78 3.15 -8.29
N VAL A 19 -5.04 3.22 -9.59
CA VAL A 19 -3.99 3.09 -10.62
C VAL A 19 -2.98 4.24 -10.52
N VAL A 20 -3.46 5.47 -10.30
CA VAL A 20 -2.61 6.65 -10.11
C VAL A 20 -1.75 6.51 -8.85
N SER A 21 -2.33 6.08 -7.72
CA SER A 21 -1.57 5.88 -6.48
C SER A 21 -0.52 4.77 -6.63
N LEU A 22 -0.84 3.69 -7.35
CA LEU A 22 0.10 2.63 -7.67
C LEU A 22 1.23 3.13 -8.59
N CYS A 23 0.93 3.98 -9.58
CA CYS A 23 1.92 4.60 -10.46
C CYS A 23 2.89 5.52 -9.68
N ILE A 24 2.37 6.33 -8.76
CA ILE A 24 3.16 7.19 -7.87
C ILE A 24 4.05 6.34 -6.95
N ARG A 25 3.51 5.26 -6.37
CA ARG A 25 4.28 4.30 -5.55
C ARG A 25 5.39 3.64 -6.35
N VAL A 26 5.10 3.14 -7.54
CA VAL A 26 6.09 2.52 -8.41
C VAL A 26 7.17 3.55 -8.77
N SER A 27 6.80 4.78 -9.15
CA SER A 27 7.77 5.83 -9.50
C SER A 27 8.69 6.20 -8.33
N THR A 28 8.14 6.32 -7.12
CA THR A 28 8.93 6.66 -5.92
C THR A 28 9.82 5.52 -5.41
N VAL A 29 9.45 4.27 -5.70
CA VAL A 29 10.14 3.07 -5.19
C VAL A 29 11.12 2.49 -6.23
N THR A 30 10.87 2.66 -7.52
CA THR A 30 11.72 2.13 -8.61
C THR A 30 13.02 2.87 -8.83
N GLU A 31 13.16 4.13 -8.40
CA GLU A 31 14.45 4.84 -8.44
C GLU A 31 15.54 4.17 -7.57
N GLU A 32 15.15 3.29 -6.65
CA GLU A 32 16.04 2.68 -5.65
C GLU A 32 16.10 1.12 -5.72
N LEU A 33 15.30 0.47 -6.59
CA LEU A 33 15.19 -0.99 -6.70
C LEU A 33 16.06 -1.59 -7.82
N ARG A 34 16.51 -2.84 -7.64
CA ARG A 34 17.11 -3.64 -8.74
C ARG A 34 16.01 -4.04 -9.73
N TYR A 35 16.37 -4.20 -11.01
CA TYR A 35 15.44 -4.52 -12.10
C TYR A 35 14.47 -5.67 -11.76
N ILE A 36 14.99 -6.77 -11.17
CA ILE A 36 14.18 -7.94 -10.81
C ILE A 36 13.15 -7.62 -9.73
N ASP A 37 13.51 -6.76 -8.77
CA ASP A 37 12.63 -6.36 -7.67
C ASP A 37 11.60 -5.30 -8.14
N ALA A 38 11.91 -4.54 -9.20
CA ALA A 38 11.00 -3.60 -9.85
C ALA A 38 9.95 -4.27 -10.75
N LEU A 39 10.21 -5.49 -11.26
CA LEU A 39 9.26 -6.20 -12.14
C LEU A 39 7.94 -6.53 -11.43
N ARG A 40 7.98 -6.87 -10.14
CA ARG A 40 6.77 -7.20 -9.37
C ARG A 40 5.80 -6.01 -9.28
N PRO A 41 6.19 -4.83 -8.77
CA PRO A 41 5.29 -3.67 -8.72
C PRO A 41 4.91 -3.15 -10.12
N LEU A 42 5.79 -3.28 -11.13
CA LEU A 42 5.47 -2.94 -12.52
C LEU A 42 4.38 -3.85 -13.11
N ASN A 43 4.46 -5.17 -12.91
CA ASN A 43 3.44 -6.11 -13.35
C ASN A 43 2.10 -5.87 -12.64
N THR A 44 2.13 -5.53 -11.35
CA THR A 44 0.91 -5.16 -10.61
C THR A 44 0.29 -3.88 -11.17
N LEU A 45 1.10 -2.90 -11.55
CA LEU A 45 0.64 -1.67 -12.20
C LEU A 45 0.05 -1.94 -13.59
N GLU A 46 0.71 -2.78 -14.37
CA GLU A 46 0.22 -3.21 -15.69
C GLU A 46 -1.14 -3.92 -15.57
N ASP A 47 -1.26 -4.88 -14.65
CA ASP A 47 -2.52 -5.60 -14.40
C ASP A 47 -3.64 -4.66 -13.92
N ALA A 48 -3.34 -3.74 -13.01
CA ALA A 48 -4.32 -2.76 -12.52
C ALA A 48 -4.78 -1.80 -13.65
N SER A 49 -3.84 -1.33 -14.48
CA SER A 49 -4.15 -0.46 -15.62
C SER A 49 -5.01 -1.17 -16.68
N LYS A 50 -4.71 -2.44 -16.96
CA LYS A 50 -5.48 -3.27 -17.91
C LYS A 50 -6.91 -3.49 -17.40
N ARG A 51 -7.07 -3.85 -16.13
CA ARG A 51 -8.39 -4.02 -15.51
C ARG A 51 -9.22 -2.74 -15.52
N PHE A 52 -8.58 -1.59 -15.30
CA PHE A 52 -9.25 -0.30 -15.41
C PHE A 52 -9.74 -0.04 -16.85
N VAL A 53 -8.88 -0.27 -17.85
CA VAL A 53 -9.26 -0.12 -19.28
C VAL A 53 -10.40 -1.08 -19.66
N ASP A 54 -10.33 -2.34 -19.24
CA ASP A 54 -11.39 -3.33 -19.49
C ASP A 54 -12.73 -2.89 -18.89
N GLN A 55 -12.69 -2.28 -17.71
CA GLN A 55 -13.88 -1.81 -17.03
C GLN A 55 -14.44 -0.51 -17.63
N VAL A 56 -13.58 0.42 -18.06
CA VAL A 56 -14.00 1.59 -18.86
C VAL A 56 -14.65 1.13 -20.16
N ASN A 57 -14.03 0.17 -20.86
CA ASN A 57 -14.58 -0.39 -22.09
C ASN A 57 -15.91 -1.11 -21.85
N ALA A 58 -16.07 -1.82 -20.73
CA ALA A 58 -17.34 -2.44 -20.34
C ALA A 58 -18.41 -1.39 -20.02
N ALA A 59 -18.08 -0.34 -19.26
CA ALA A 59 -19.00 0.76 -18.97
C ALA A 59 -19.41 1.49 -20.25
N LEU A 60 -18.44 1.80 -21.13
CA LEU A 60 -18.71 2.37 -22.45
C LEU A 60 -19.58 1.44 -23.29
N ALA A 61 -19.36 0.12 -23.27
CA ALA A 61 -20.19 -0.85 -23.99
C ALA A 61 -21.62 -0.96 -23.42
N LEU A 62 -21.82 -0.72 -22.13
CA LEU A 62 -23.15 -0.63 -21.49
C LEU A 62 -23.87 0.67 -21.83
N LEU A 63 -23.13 1.76 -22.04
CA LEU A 63 -23.65 3.06 -22.48
C LEU A 63 -23.86 3.13 -24.00
N HIS A 64 -23.10 2.34 -24.76
CA HIS A 64 -23.17 2.25 -26.22
C HIS A 64 -24.55 1.89 -26.78
N PRO A 65 -25.36 0.98 -26.18
CA PRO A 65 -26.72 0.72 -26.65
C PRO A 65 -27.71 1.83 -26.31
N ILE A 66 -27.40 2.73 -25.37
CA ILE A 66 -28.34 3.78 -24.93
C ILE A 66 -28.23 5.04 -25.78
N ASN A 67 -27.06 5.36 -26.35
CA ASN A 67 -26.85 6.64 -27.05
C ASN A 67 -26.14 6.60 -28.42
N CYS A 68 -25.80 5.43 -28.98
CA CYS A 68 -25.05 5.40 -30.25
C CYS A 68 -25.90 4.92 -31.44
N THR A 69 -26.68 5.85 -32.01
CA THR A 69 -27.05 5.72 -33.43
C THR A 69 -25.83 6.09 -34.27
N ARG A 70 -25.18 5.05 -34.79
CA ARG A 70 -24.60 5.00 -36.14
C ARG A 70 -23.47 6.01 -36.50
N GLU A 71 -22.30 5.41 -36.71
CA GLU A 71 -21.19 5.84 -37.58
C GLU A 71 -20.32 7.03 -37.12
N ARG A 72 -19.12 6.71 -36.66
CA ARG A 72 -17.85 7.30 -37.17
C ARG A 72 -16.69 6.37 -36.87
N LYS A 73 -16.26 5.61 -37.88
CA LYS A 73 -14.88 5.08 -37.94
C LYS A 73 -13.95 6.29 -37.99
N ILE A 74 -13.17 6.51 -36.95
CA ILE A 74 -12.03 7.43 -37.03
C ILE A 74 -10.91 6.63 -37.72
N HIS A 75 -10.71 6.88 -39.01
CA HIS A 75 -9.58 6.34 -39.74
C HIS A 75 -8.36 7.21 -39.42
N MET A 76 -7.52 6.76 -38.49
CA MET A 76 -6.23 7.40 -38.26
C MET A 76 -5.29 6.98 -39.40
N VAL A 77 -5.05 7.88 -40.34
CA VAL A 77 -3.97 7.74 -41.32
C VAL A 77 -2.68 8.09 -40.60
N PHE A 78 -1.87 7.08 -40.29
CA PHE A 78 -0.48 7.29 -39.86
C PHE A 78 0.36 7.53 -41.11
N ASP A 79 0.74 8.78 -41.33
CA ASP A 79 1.62 9.14 -42.44
C ASP A 79 3.08 8.85 -42.05
N MET A 80 3.57 7.68 -42.44
CA MET A 80 4.96 7.24 -42.20
C MET A 80 5.88 7.71 -43.34
N THR A 81 5.78 8.99 -43.71
CA THR A 81 6.61 9.62 -44.75
C THR A 81 7.40 10.79 -44.17
N ARG A 82 8.21 10.50 -43.15
CA ARG A 82 9.38 11.33 -42.82
C ARG A 82 10.48 10.49 -42.18
N SER A 83 11.09 9.62 -42.97
CA SER A 83 12.52 9.24 -42.90
C SER A 83 12.79 8.12 -43.90
N SER A 84 12.85 8.45 -45.19
CA SER A 84 13.46 7.58 -46.19
C SER A 84 14.10 8.42 -47.30
N GLU A 85 15.40 8.65 -47.17
CA GLU A 85 16.37 8.79 -48.26
C GLU A 85 17.54 7.89 -47.81
N MET A 86 17.61 6.61 -48.20
CA MET A 86 18.19 6.06 -49.45
C MET A 86 19.55 6.67 -49.82
N ASP A 87 20.62 5.89 -49.73
CA ASP A 87 21.29 5.29 -50.91
C ASP A 87 22.19 4.10 -50.48
N SER A 88 21.92 2.88 -50.98
CA SER A 88 22.71 2.09 -51.95
C SER A 88 24.04 1.54 -51.40
N GLY A 89 24.50 0.30 -51.65
CA GLY A 89 24.04 -0.87 -52.38
C GLY A 89 25.20 -1.89 -52.38
N ALA A 90 24.90 -3.20 -52.44
CA ALA A 90 25.67 -4.27 -53.10
C ALA A 90 25.53 -5.64 -52.42
N LEU A 91 25.35 -6.63 -53.30
CA LEU A 91 25.03 -8.05 -53.18
C LEU A 91 26.26 -8.89 -52.79
N VAL A 92 26.07 -10.01 -52.07
CA VAL A 92 26.45 -11.39 -52.48
C VAL A 92 26.22 -12.40 -51.33
N SER A 93 25.67 -13.54 -51.75
CA SER A 93 25.20 -14.73 -51.03
C SER A 93 26.27 -15.51 -50.26
N SER A 94 25.87 -16.25 -49.22
CA SER A 94 26.13 -17.71 -49.12
C SER A 94 25.42 -18.34 -47.92
N GLU A 95 24.84 -19.51 -48.15
CA GLU A 95 24.16 -20.37 -47.19
C GLU A 95 25.10 -20.91 -46.09
N LYS A 96 24.56 -21.07 -44.88
CA LYS A 96 24.85 -22.20 -43.99
C LYS A 96 23.74 -22.36 -42.95
N GLU A 97 23.06 -23.50 -43.03
CA GLU A 97 22.31 -24.07 -41.91
C GLU A 97 23.28 -24.41 -40.77
N GLU A 98 22.99 -23.96 -39.54
CA GLU A 98 23.36 -24.69 -38.32
C GLU A 98 22.61 -24.12 -37.10
N GLY A 99 21.92 -25.01 -36.38
CA GLY A 99 21.69 -24.92 -34.93
C GLY A 99 20.72 -23.85 -34.41
N LYS A 100 19.48 -24.26 -34.08
CA LYS A 100 18.69 -23.60 -33.02
C LYS A 100 19.48 -23.68 -31.69
N GLU A 101 20.15 -22.61 -31.30
CA GLU A 101 20.59 -22.44 -29.91
C GLU A 101 19.36 -22.21 -29.03
N VAL A 102 18.91 -23.28 -28.36
CA VAL A 102 18.05 -23.15 -27.19
C VAL A 102 18.91 -22.51 -26.12
N ALA A 103 18.52 -21.33 -25.63
CA ALA A 103 19.19 -20.64 -24.54
C ALA A 103 19.28 -21.58 -23.32
N SER A 104 20.46 -22.18 -23.13
CA SER A 104 20.76 -23.07 -22.01
C SER A 104 21.16 -22.23 -20.81
N TYR A 105 20.58 -22.53 -19.65
CA TYR A 105 20.92 -21.88 -18.39
C TYR A 105 22.35 -22.26 -17.99
N THR A 106 23.26 -21.29 -17.93
CA THR A 106 24.63 -21.50 -17.43
C THR A 106 24.63 -21.48 -15.90
N TYR A 107 24.86 -22.63 -15.27
CA TYR A 107 25.13 -22.72 -13.83
C TYR A 107 26.62 -22.51 -13.60
N TRP A 108 26.98 -21.75 -12.56
CA TRP A 108 28.36 -21.68 -12.09
C TRP A 108 28.73 -22.99 -11.41
N VAL A 109 29.24 -23.95 -12.18
CA VAL A 109 29.89 -25.15 -11.63
C VAL A 109 31.36 -24.80 -11.37
N ARG A 110 31.75 -24.69 -10.11
CA ARG A 110 33.18 -24.66 -9.75
C ARG A 110 33.77 -26.06 -9.99
N LYS A 111 34.28 -26.32 -11.20
CA LYS A 111 35.29 -27.37 -11.34
C LYS A 111 36.56 -26.84 -10.68
N ILE A 112 37.08 -27.59 -9.72
CA ILE A 112 38.36 -27.29 -9.05
C ILE A 112 39.42 -27.25 -10.15
N THR A 113 39.76 -26.05 -10.59
CA THR A 113 40.86 -25.78 -11.51
C THR A 113 42.04 -25.42 -10.60
N GLU A 114 43.21 -26.02 -10.86
CA GLU A 114 44.41 -25.90 -10.02
C GLU A 114 44.94 -24.46 -9.88
N ASP A 115 44.39 -23.52 -10.66
CA ASP A 115 44.70 -22.08 -10.64
C ASP A 115 43.73 -21.26 -9.76
N ALA A 116 42.83 -21.90 -9.01
CA ALA A 116 41.96 -21.19 -8.08
C ALA A 116 42.73 -20.71 -6.84
N ALA A 117 42.52 -19.45 -6.46
CA ALA A 117 43.09 -18.88 -5.23
C ALA A 117 42.78 -19.80 -4.02
N PRO A 118 43.78 -20.09 -3.16
CA PRO A 118 43.61 -21.03 -2.06
C PRO A 118 42.48 -20.61 -1.14
N VAL A 119 41.73 -21.60 -0.64
CA VAL A 119 40.57 -21.38 0.23
C VAL A 119 41.01 -20.60 1.47
N PRO A 120 40.40 -19.44 1.78
CA PRO A 120 40.81 -18.63 2.93
C PRO A 120 40.56 -19.40 4.21
N VAL A 121 41.61 -19.56 5.01
CA VAL A 121 41.56 -20.31 6.27
C VAL A 121 40.91 -19.42 7.34
N PRO A 122 39.87 -19.89 8.07
CA PRO A 122 39.23 -19.11 9.13
C PRO A 122 40.24 -18.75 10.23
N ARG A 123 40.50 -17.45 10.41
CA ARG A 123 41.38 -16.93 11.47
C ARG A 123 40.52 -16.41 12.63
N LYS A 124 40.81 -16.86 13.85
CA LYS A 124 40.18 -16.36 15.07
C LYS A 124 40.69 -14.93 15.33
N LEU A 125 39.79 -13.95 15.32
CA LEU A 125 40.11 -12.54 15.55
C LEU A 125 40.65 -12.35 16.97
N SER A 126 41.77 -11.64 17.12
CA SER A 126 42.27 -11.21 18.43
C SER A 126 41.53 -9.94 18.89
N PRO A 127 41.55 -9.58 20.18
CA PRO A 127 40.94 -8.34 20.68
C PRO A 127 41.51 -7.06 20.04
N GLU A 128 42.68 -7.13 19.41
CA GLU A 128 43.39 -6.02 18.75
C GLU A 128 42.96 -5.85 17.28
N ASP A 129 42.38 -6.90 16.67
CA ASP A 129 41.81 -6.86 15.33
C ASP A 129 40.37 -6.27 15.32
N VAL A 130 39.83 -5.98 16.49
CA VAL A 130 38.55 -5.26 16.65
C VAL A 130 38.87 -3.77 16.55
N PRO A 131 38.47 -3.06 15.49
CA PRO A 131 38.70 -1.62 15.42
C PRO A 131 38.09 -0.96 16.66
N PRO A 132 38.73 0.08 17.24
CA PRO A 132 38.17 0.78 18.39
C PRO A 132 36.74 1.15 18.06
N CYS A 133 35.79 0.75 18.92
CA CYS A 133 34.42 1.25 18.85
C CYS A 133 34.52 2.78 18.87
N GLN A 134 34.44 3.40 17.70
CA GLN A 134 34.40 4.84 17.57
C GLN A 134 33.07 5.27 18.13
N SER A 135 33.07 5.55 19.42
CA SER A 135 32.13 6.51 19.99
C SER A 135 32.31 7.82 19.23
N HIS A 136 31.18 8.49 18.97
CA HIS A 136 31.06 9.88 18.52
C HIS A 136 30.99 10.13 16.99
N SER A 137 29.87 9.72 16.40
CA SER A 137 28.92 10.65 15.77
C SER A 137 27.54 10.00 15.78
N ALA A 138 26.46 10.77 15.85
CA ALA A 138 25.10 10.27 15.73
C ALA A 138 24.85 9.79 14.29
N THR A 139 25.46 8.67 13.91
CA THR A 139 25.31 8.08 12.58
C THR A 139 24.03 7.24 12.62
N LEU A 140 23.04 7.64 11.82
CA LEU A 140 21.76 6.96 11.72
C LEU A 140 21.97 5.59 11.06
N GLY A 141 21.97 4.53 11.88
CA GLY A 141 22.03 3.13 11.42
C GLY A 141 23.33 2.40 11.71
N SER A 142 23.38 1.12 11.34
CA SER A 142 24.56 0.27 11.59
C SER A 142 25.71 0.56 10.61
N ALA A 143 26.89 -0.01 10.91
CA ALA A 143 28.06 0.01 10.03
C ALA A 143 27.78 -0.44 8.58
N TRP A 144 26.72 -1.23 8.37
CA TRP A 144 26.27 -1.74 7.08
C TRP A 144 25.78 -0.60 6.16
N ASN A 145 25.05 0.37 6.70
CA ASN A 145 24.42 1.47 5.95
C ASN A 145 25.39 2.48 5.35
N ARG A 146 26.68 2.39 5.68
CA ARG A 146 27.72 3.25 5.11
C ARG A 146 27.91 3.07 3.61
N ALA A 147 27.54 1.92 3.05
CA ALA A 147 27.61 1.66 1.61
C ALA A 147 26.29 1.99 0.86
N GLY A 148 25.34 2.68 1.51
CA GLY A 148 24.02 2.97 0.92
C GLY A 148 23.08 1.75 0.91
N THR A 149 23.35 0.76 1.74
CA THR A 149 22.50 -0.44 1.90
C THR A 149 21.20 -0.11 2.63
N TRP A 150 20.22 -1.00 2.46
CA TRP A 150 18.93 -0.96 3.12
C TRP A 150 19.00 -1.69 4.48
N GLU A 151 18.62 -1.01 5.56
CA GLU A 151 18.42 -1.60 6.89
C GLU A 151 16.99 -1.30 7.35
N GLU A 152 16.22 -2.36 7.56
CA GLU A 152 14.88 -2.29 8.15
C GLU A 152 14.92 -2.71 9.61
N LYS A 153 14.24 -1.94 10.45
CA LYS A 153 13.98 -2.27 11.85
C LYS A 153 12.48 -2.37 12.07
N SER A 154 12.01 -3.51 12.55
CA SER A 154 10.63 -3.66 12.99
C SER A 154 10.39 -2.86 14.27
N LEU A 155 9.32 -2.07 14.27
CA LEU A 155 8.85 -1.28 15.41
C LEU A 155 7.53 -1.84 15.98
N ASN A 156 7.08 -3.01 15.54
CA ASN A 156 5.81 -3.65 15.92
C ASN A 156 5.64 -3.76 17.45
N ASN A 157 6.73 -4.09 18.17
CA ASN A 157 6.72 -4.24 19.61
C ASN A 157 6.34 -2.96 20.36
N TRP A 158 6.58 -1.80 19.75
CA TRP A 158 6.18 -0.50 20.29
C TRP A 158 4.88 0.00 19.66
N ALA A 159 4.75 -0.13 18.33
CA ALA A 159 3.62 0.41 17.57
C ALA A 159 2.28 -0.17 18.00
N THR A 160 2.17 -1.51 18.04
CA THR A 160 0.92 -2.19 18.40
C THR A 160 0.39 -1.81 19.80
N PRO A 161 1.19 -1.86 20.89
CA PRO A 161 0.68 -1.42 22.19
C PRO A 161 0.41 0.09 22.23
N ARG A 162 1.19 0.90 21.51
CA ARG A 162 1.01 2.36 21.51
C ARG A 162 -0.30 2.77 20.83
N ILE A 163 -0.62 2.17 19.69
CA ILE A 163 -1.91 2.40 18.99
C ILE A 163 -3.07 2.05 19.92
N LYS A 164 -3.01 0.90 20.61
CA LYS A 164 -4.04 0.50 21.58
C LYS A 164 -4.20 1.52 22.71
N GLU A 165 -3.10 1.98 23.29
CA GLU A 165 -3.11 2.99 24.35
C GLU A 165 -3.76 4.30 23.89
N LEU A 166 -3.38 4.81 22.71
CA LEU A 166 -3.90 6.05 22.15
C LEU A 166 -5.41 5.97 21.88
N LEU A 167 -5.89 4.84 21.38
CA LEU A 167 -7.30 4.63 21.06
C LEU A 167 -8.16 4.46 22.31
N ILE A 168 -7.66 3.78 23.34
CA ILE A 168 -8.33 3.68 24.64
C ILE A 168 -8.35 5.06 25.33
N SER A 169 -7.32 5.90 25.12
CA SER A 169 -7.24 7.25 25.69
C SER A 169 -8.31 8.24 25.18
N LEU A 170 -9.03 7.90 24.10
CA LEU A 170 -10.12 8.71 23.56
C LEU A 170 -11.29 8.87 24.53
N GLY A 171 -11.48 7.92 25.45
CA GLY A 171 -12.51 7.98 26.49
C GLY A 171 -13.94 7.94 25.94
N SER A 172 -14.87 8.50 26.72
CA SER A 172 -16.29 8.59 26.33
C SER A 172 -16.58 9.85 25.51
N MET A 173 -17.32 9.70 24.42
CA MET A 173 -17.89 10.79 23.63
C MET A 173 -19.38 10.97 23.95
N HIS A 174 -19.82 12.22 24.02
CA HIS A 174 -21.23 12.58 24.19
C HIS A 174 -21.87 12.97 22.85
N PHE A 175 -23.05 12.42 22.61
CA PHE A 175 -23.91 12.70 21.46
C PHE A 175 -25.22 13.36 21.90
N SER A 176 -25.97 13.88 20.94
CA SER A 176 -27.27 14.52 21.16
C SER A 176 -28.27 13.63 21.91
N PHE A 177 -28.20 12.31 21.71
CA PHE A 177 -29.13 11.33 22.30
C PHE A 177 -28.44 10.19 23.06
N GLY A 178 -27.15 10.31 23.35
CA GLY A 178 -26.42 9.23 23.99
C GLY A 178 -24.98 9.54 24.36
N ARG A 179 -24.27 8.54 24.84
CA ARG A 179 -22.83 8.55 25.05
C ARG A 179 -22.26 7.22 24.58
N ALA A 180 -21.06 7.22 24.02
CA ALA A 180 -20.35 5.98 23.76
C ALA A 180 -18.90 6.09 24.17
N GLU A 181 -18.28 4.96 24.46
CA GLU A 181 -16.88 4.85 24.82
C GLU A 181 -16.26 3.64 24.12
N ILE A 182 -14.96 3.76 23.87
CA ILE A 182 -14.17 2.64 23.33
C ILE A 182 -13.82 1.74 24.52
N GLU A 183 -14.37 0.53 24.52
CA GLU A 183 -14.17 -0.45 25.58
C GLU A 183 -12.82 -1.17 25.41
N ASP A 184 -12.52 -1.59 24.18
CA ASP A 184 -11.28 -2.32 23.86
C ASP A 184 -10.95 -2.27 22.36
N VAL A 185 -9.70 -2.60 22.02
CA VAL A 185 -9.23 -2.80 20.65
C VAL A 185 -9.14 -4.30 20.38
N THR A 186 -10.18 -4.85 19.74
CA THR A 186 -10.30 -6.30 19.51
C THR A 186 -9.34 -6.81 18.43
N LYS A 187 -9.10 -6.03 17.38
CA LYS A 187 -8.17 -6.36 16.30
C LYS A 187 -7.22 -5.19 16.10
N CYS A 188 -5.92 -5.46 16.11
CA CYS A 188 -4.86 -4.50 15.78
C CYS A 188 -3.73 -5.31 15.16
N VAL A 189 -3.80 -5.51 13.85
CA VAL A 189 -2.91 -6.41 13.11
C VAL A 189 -2.25 -5.61 12.00
N GLY A 190 -0.94 -5.71 11.90
CA GLY A 190 -0.16 -4.91 10.97
C GLY A 190 1.31 -4.89 11.31
N ASP A 191 2.03 -4.08 10.57
CA ASP A 191 3.47 -3.95 10.63
C ASP A 191 3.85 -2.46 10.60
N ALA A 192 4.73 -2.08 11.53
CA ALA A 192 5.40 -0.80 11.58
C ALA A 192 6.90 -1.03 11.47
N PHE A 193 7.54 -0.26 10.60
CA PHE A 193 8.96 -0.42 10.32
C PHE A 193 9.63 0.94 10.12
N MET A 194 10.92 0.97 10.44
CA MET A 194 11.81 2.07 10.11
C MET A 194 12.86 1.55 9.14
N VAL A 195 12.98 2.22 7.99
CA VAL A 195 13.99 1.96 6.99
C VAL A 195 15.04 3.06 7.02
N ILE A 196 16.31 2.67 6.99
CA ILE A 196 17.43 3.58 6.79
C ILE A 196 18.06 3.27 5.43
N VAL A 197 18.04 4.25 4.52
CA VAL A 197 18.69 4.17 3.20
C VAL A 197 19.53 5.42 2.99
N ARG A 198 20.81 5.26 2.62
CA ARG A 198 21.72 6.38 2.33
C ARG A 198 21.71 7.46 3.44
N ASN A 199 21.72 7.03 4.70
CA ASN A 199 21.67 7.90 5.88
C ASN A 199 20.38 8.76 6.00
N LYS A 200 19.30 8.39 5.29
CA LYS A 200 17.96 8.94 5.46
C LYS A 200 17.06 7.93 6.15
N LYS A 201 16.37 8.39 7.20
CA LYS A 201 15.35 7.63 7.91
C LYS A 201 14.01 7.78 7.21
N ARG A 202 13.32 6.68 7.00
CA ARG A 202 11.93 6.64 6.55
C ARG A 202 11.18 5.70 7.48
N VAL A 203 9.96 6.06 7.83
CA VAL A 203 9.08 5.22 8.65
C VAL A 203 7.84 4.90 7.84
N GLY A 204 7.28 3.72 8.09
CA GLY A 204 6.05 3.29 7.47
C GLY A 204 5.32 2.35 8.40
N TYR A 205 4.01 2.28 8.23
CA TYR A 205 3.20 1.22 8.81
C TYR A 205 2.03 0.90 7.90
N THR A 206 1.49 -0.30 8.09
CA THR A 206 0.23 -0.75 7.53
C THR A 206 -0.51 -1.49 8.64
N TYR A 207 -1.72 -1.05 8.97
CA TYR A 207 -2.52 -1.67 10.03
C TYR A 207 -3.98 -1.86 9.61
N GLU A 208 -4.60 -2.90 10.17
CA GLU A 208 -6.04 -3.11 10.21
C GLU A 208 -6.49 -3.11 11.68
N LEU A 209 -7.58 -2.39 11.95
CA LEU A 209 -8.03 -2.10 13.31
C LEU A 209 -9.53 -2.38 13.46
N THR A 210 -9.90 -3.08 14.53
CA THR A 210 -11.30 -3.20 14.98
C THR A 210 -11.38 -2.73 16.43
N LEU A 211 -12.25 -1.76 16.67
CA LEU A 211 -12.57 -1.24 17.99
C LEU A 211 -13.90 -1.83 18.46
N LYS A 212 -13.96 -2.20 19.73
CA LYS A 212 -15.21 -2.50 20.42
C LYS A 212 -15.68 -1.26 21.14
N VAL A 213 -16.88 -0.81 20.80
CA VAL A 213 -17.52 0.35 21.41
C VAL A 213 -18.73 -0.09 22.22
N ASN A 214 -18.93 0.58 23.33
CA ASN A 214 -20.13 0.42 24.15
C ASN A 214 -20.72 1.79 24.42
N GLY A 215 -22.03 1.93 24.39
CA GLY A 215 -22.67 3.21 24.65
C GLY A 215 -24.09 3.10 25.16
N GLU A 216 -24.54 4.19 25.76
CA GLU A 216 -25.89 4.37 26.27
C GLU A 216 -26.61 5.36 25.37
N TRP A 217 -27.70 4.94 24.72
CA TRP A 217 -28.57 5.84 23.96
C TRP A 217 -29.96 5.91 24.58
N THR A 218 -30.54 7.10 24.56
CA THR A 218 -31.90 7.35 25.04
C THR A 218 -32.87 7.17 23.87
N ILE A 219 -33.53 6.01 23.81
CA ILE A 219 -34.49 5.64 22.77
C ILE A 219 -35.87 5.65 23.41
N GLN A 220 -36.80 6.45 22.88
CA GLN A 220 -38.18 6.58 23.40
C GLN A 220 -38.26 6.93 24.90
N GLY A 221 -37.26 7.65 25.44
CA GLY A 221 -37.20 8.03 26.85
C GLY A 221 -36.55 6.99 27.78
N GLU A 222 -36.20 5.81 27.27
CA GLU A 222 -35.45 4.77 28.00
C GLU A 222 -33.99 4.75 27.57
N LYS A 223 -33.08 4.59 28.55
CA LYS A 223 -31.66 4.40 28.28
C LYS A 223 -31.40 2.94 27.95
N LYS A 224 -30.92 2.67 26.74
CA LYS A 224 -30.50 1.33 26.29
C LYS A 224 -29.00 1.30 26.12
N LEU A 225 -28.38 0.24 26.63
CA LEU A 225 -26.98 -0.10 26.40
C LEU A 225 -26.85 -0.81 25.06
N ILE A 226 -25.99 -0.29 24.20
CA ILE A 226 -25.79 -0.75 22.82
C ILE A 226 -24.30 -0.95 22.60
N GLY A 227 -23.93 -2.18 22.28
CA GLY A 227 -22.58 -2.53 21.86
C GLY A 227 -22.43 -2.42 20.35
N GLY A 228 -21.21 -2.16 19.91
CA GLY A 228 -20.87 -2.15 18.50
C GLY A 228 -19.39 -2.42 18.26
N HIS A 229 -19.08 -2.63 16.99
CA HIS A 229 -17.72 -2.69 16.48
C HIS A 229 -17.54 -1.61 15.43
N ILE A 230 -16.37 -0.97 15.49
CA ILE A 230 -15.94 0.00 14.49
C ILE A 230 -14.71 -0.61 13.82
N ASP A 231 -14.83 -0.92 12.53
CA ASP A 231 -13.78 -1.51 11.74
C ASP A 231 -13.15 -0.43 10.85
N PHE A 232 -11.84 -0.36 10.92
CA PHE A 232 -11.01 0.40 10.01
C PHE A 232 -10.31 -0.63 9.11
N PRO A 233 -10.70 -0.70 7.82
CA PRO A 233 -9.97 -1.48 6.83
C PRO A 233 -8.48 -1.08 6.79
N GLU A 234 -7.69 -1.84 6.06
CA GLU A 234 -6.25 -1.58 5.90
C GLU A 234 -5.97 -0.10 5.60
N PHE A 235 -5.18 0.54 6.46
CA PHE A 235 -4.71 1.92 6.32
C PHE A 235 -3.20 1.98 6.56
N SER A 236 -2.55 2.94 5.90
CA SER A 236 -1.10 3.06 5.92
C SER A 236 -0.63 4.47 6.29
N PHE A 237 0.67 4.60 6.54
CA PHE A 237 1.30 5.87 6.91
C PHE A 237 1.04 6.96 5.85
N GLY A 238 0.45 8.08 6.29
CA GLY A 238 0.13 9.22 5.42
C GLY A 238 -1.15 9.09 4.60
N GLU A 239 -1.92 8.00 4.75
CA GLU A 239 -3.22 7.79 4.10
C GLU A 239 -4.40 8.01 5.07
N LEU A 240 -4.16 8.66 6.22
CA LEU A 240 -5.20 8.96 7.22
C LEU A 240 -6.28 9.91 6.69
N ASP A 241 -6.01 10.62 5.59
CA ASP A 241 -6.96 11.53 4.95
C ASP A 241 -8.18 10.80 4.35
N ASP A 242 -7.94 9.61 3.79
CA ASP A 242 -8.93 8.76 3.14
C ASP A 242 -9.41 7.61 4.04
N LEU A 243 -9.14 7.69 5.35
CA LEU A 243 -9.45 6.64 6.33
C LEU A 243 -10.93 6.25 6.26
N GLN A 244 -11.19 5.01 5.82
CA GLN A 244 -12.52 4.44 5.75
C GLN A 244 -12.88 3.77 7.08
N MET A 245 -14.17 3.76 7.40
CA MET A 245 -14.67 3.18 8.65
C MET A 245 -16.05 2.55 8.44
N GLU A 246 -16.19 1.32 8.93
CA GLU A 246 -17.45 0.57 8.93
C GLU A 246 -17.93 0.35 10.36
N VAL A 247 -19.23 0.57 10.59
CA VAL A 247 -19.83 0.44 11.92
C VAL A 247 -20.78 -0.75 11.93
N ARG A 248 -20.51 -1.72 12.80
CA ARG A 248 -21.33 -2.92 13.02
C ARG A 248 -21.93 -2.91 14.42
N LEU A 249 -23.23 -2.67 14.51
CA LEU A 249 -23.95 -2.75 15.79
C LEU A 249 -24.19 -4.21 16.18
N SER A 250 -24.14 -4.51 17.48
CA SER A 250 -24.57 -5.83 17.97
C SER A 250 -26.09 -5.99 17.78
N GLU A 251 -26.54 -7.22 17.50
CA GLU A 251 -27.95 -7.48 17.22
C GLU A 251 -28.84 -7.20 18.44
N ILE A 252 -29.51 -6.05 18.44
CA ILE A 252 -30.59 -5.74 19.38
C ILE A 252 -31.93 -5.93 18.66
N ARG A 253 -32.74 -6.83 19.21
CA ARG A 253 -34.01 -7.30 18.62
C ARG A 253 -35.15 -6.27 18.74
N ASP A 254 -34.97 -5.21 19.52
CA ASP A 254 -36.05 -4.27 19.89
C ASP A 254 -35.74 -2.78 19.58
N ILE A 255 -35.00 -2.50 18.50
CA ILE A 255 -34.68 -1.13 18.08
C ILE A 255 -35.17 -0.89 16.65
N LEU A 256 -35.97 0.16 16.46
CA LEU A 256 -36.45 0.63 15.16
C LEU A 256 -35.26 0.93 14.23
N HIS A 257 -35.40 0.66 12.94
CA HIS A 257 -34.33 0.88 11.96
C HIS A 257 -33.83 2.34 11.94
N GLU A 258 -34.71 3.32 12.16
CA GLU A 258 -34.34 4.74 12.22
C GLU A 258 -33.33 5.04 13.34
N TYR A 259 -33.55 4.48 14.54
CA TYR A 259 -32.62 4.63 15.66
C TYR A 259 -31.30 3.92 15.38
N LYS A 260 -31.30 2.76 14.69
CA LYS A 260 -30.06 2.08 14.30
C LYS A 260 -29.22 2.96 13.36
N THR A 261 -29.86 3.57 12.36
CA THR A 261 -29.19 4.49 11.43
C THR A 261 -28.65 5.73 12.16
N GLN A 262 -29.41 6.27 13.12
CA GLN A 262 -28.95 7.38 13.94
C GLN A 262 -27.72 7.02 14.79
N ILE A 263 -27.75 5.88 15.48
CA ILE A 263 -26.62 5.39 16.28
C ILE A 263 -25.39 5.15 15.38
N CYS A 264 -25.58 4.56 14.19
CA CYS A 264 -24.47 4.39 13.24
C CYS A 264 -23.87 5.73 12.81
N ASN A 265 -24.69 6.76 12.59
CA ASN A 265 -24.22 8.10 12.24
C ASN A 265 -23.50 8.78 13.40
N ASP A 266 -23.98 8.61 14.64
CA ASP A 266 -23.31 9.10 15.84
C ASP A 266 -21.94 8.42 16.00
N LEU A 267 -21.87 7.09 15.85
CA LEU A 267 -20.62 6.34 15.90
C LEU A 267 -19.65 6.73 14.77
N LYS A 268 -20.16 7.20 13.62
CA LYS A 268 -19.30 7.74 12.55
C LYS A 268 -18.51 8.97 12.96
N LEU A 269 -18.95 9.70 13.99
CA LEU A 269 -18.23 10.87 14.51
C LEU A 269 -16.93 10.48 15.24
N PHE A 270 -16.74 9.22 15.64
CA PHE A 270 -15.46 8.74 16.18
C PHE A 270 -14.31 8.80 15.17
N LEU A 271 -14.61 8.88 13.86
CA LEU A 271 -13.59 8.92 12.81
C LEU A 271 -12.59 10.06 13.02
N GLN A 272 -13.09 11.25 13.39
CA GLN A 272 -12.25 12.44 13.56
C GLN A 272 -11.28 12.30 14.75
N PRO A 273 -11.74 12.01 15.99
CA PRO A 273 -10.81 11.78 17.10
C PRO A 273 -9.86 10.60 16.88
N VAL A 274 -10.32 9.51 16.26
CA VAL A 274 -9.44 8.37 15.94
C VAL A 274 -8.34 8.82 14.98
N ARG A 275 -8.68 9.58 13.94
CA ARG A 275 -7.71 10.15 13.00
C ARG A 275 -6.71 11.07 13.70
N GLU A 276 -7.14 11.93 14.62
CA GLU A 276 -6.23 12.79 15.40
C GLU A 276 -5.24 11.97 16.23
N LYS A 277 -5.69 10.88 16.86
CA LYS A 277 -4.82 9.98 17.63
C LYS A 277 -3.86 9.19 16.75
N LEU A 278 -4.30 8.77 15.56
CA LEU A 278 -3.43 8.11 14.59
C LEU A 278 -2.41 9.10 13.99
N LEU A 279 -2.76 10.37 13.82
CA LEU A 279 -1.81 11.41 13.40
C LEU A 279 -0.75 11.67 14.49
N GLN A 280 -1.17 11.71 15.76
CA GLN A 280 -0.22 11.76 16.89
C GLN A 280 0.73 10.54 16.86
N PHE A 281 0.20 9.35 16.58
CA PHE A 281 1.02 8.14 16.43
C PHE A 281 2.04 8.27 15.27
N GLU A 282 1.66 8.87 14.13
CA GLU A 282 2.55 9.12 13.01
C GLU A 282 3.72 10.04 13.35
N GLU A 283 3.47 11.09 14.13
CA GLU A 283 4.50 12.00 14.62
C GLU A 283 5.46 11.26 15.57
N GLU A 284 4.93 10.51 16.53
CA GLU A 284 5.73 9.72 17.46
C GLU A 284 6.57 8.64 16.76
N LEU A 285 6.04 8.04 15.69
CA LEU A 285 6.76 7.07 14.87
C LEU A 285 7.91 7.75 14.12
N ARG A 286 7.69 8.97 13.60
CA ARG A 286 8.72 9.74 12.89
C ARG A 286 9.90 10.11 13.78
N ASP A 287 9.66 10.34 15.07
CA ASP A 287 10.70 10.72 16.03
C ASP A 287 11.56 9.53 16.52
N ARG A 288 11.08 8.29 16.39
CA ARG A 288 11.78 7.07 16.83
C ARG A 288 12.76 6.50 15.82
#